data_AF-A0A7J4TFT4-F1
#
_entry.id   AF-A0A7J4TFT4-F1
#
_cell.length_a   1.000
_cell.length_b   1.000
_cell.length_c   1.000
_cell.angle_alpha   90.00
_cell.angle_beta   90.00
_cell.angle_gamma   90.00
#
_symmetry.space_group_name_H-M   'P 1'
#
loop_
_entity.id
_entity.type
_entity.pdbx_description
1 polymer ?
#
loop_
_entity_poly.entity_id
_entity_poly.type
_entity_poly.pdbx_seq_one_letter_code
_entity_poly.pdbx_strand_id
1 'polypeptide(L)' 'QPLNRAIYGIIEALVYLSRIDIVSEDEKKAYLDQISEISRVVNKVGSDDHKQAMKKILESLE' A
#
# COMPACT_ATOMS: atom_id res chain seq x y z
N GLN A 1 -0.32 -16.56 15.08
CA GLN A 1 -1.42 -15.63 14.73
C GLN A 1 -2.14 -16.14 13.50
N PRO A 2 -3.46 -15.90 13.34
CA PRO A 2 -4.16 -16.22 12.09
C PRO A 2 -3.63 -15.36 10.93
N LEU A 3 -3.69 -15.90 9.71
CA LEU A 3 -3.22 -15.21 8.51
C LEU A 3 -4.06 -13.93 8.27
N ASN A 4 -3.42 -12.76 8.27
CA ASN A 4 -4.07 -11.48 7.99
C ASN A 4 -3.57 -10.93 6.66
N ARG A 5 -4.47 -10.65 5.70
CA ARG A 5 -4.08 -10.08 4.40
C ARG A 5 -3.58 -8.63 4.49
N ALA A 6 -3.86 -7.94 5.59
CA ALA A 6 -3.39 -6.58 5.79
C ALA A 6 -1.86 -6.50 5.86
N ILE A 7 -1.17 -7.45 6.52
CA ILE A 7 0.30 -7.40 6.58
C ILE A 7 0.91 -7.61 5.19
N TYR A 8 0.33 -8.49 4.38
CA TYR A 8 0.74 -8.71 3.00
C TYR A 8 0.54 -7.43 2.16
N GLY A 9 -0.63 -6.80 2.27
CA GLY A 9 -0.92 -5.53 1.60
C GLY A 9 0.06 -4.42 1.98
N ILE A 10 0.41 -4.28 3.27
CA ILE A 10 1.40 -3.29 3.69
C ILE A 10 2.76 -3.53 3.02
N ILE A 11 3.22 -4.78 2.96
CA ILE A 11 4.50 -5.10 2.31
C ILE A 11 4.43 -4.81 0.79
N GLU A 12 3.35 -5.17 0.10
CA GLU A 12 3.19 -4.85 -1.33
C GLU A 12 3.18 -3.35 -1.59
N ALA A 13 2.45 -2.57 -0.78
CA ALA A 13 2.40 -1.12 -0.92
C ALA A 13 3.78 -0.48 -0.73
N LEU A 14 4.60 -0.98 0.20
CA LEU A 14 5.98 -0.53 0.39
C LEU A 14 6.87 -0.88 -0.82
N VAL A 15 6.66 -2.03 -1.46
CA VAL A 15 7.38 -2.38 -2.70
C VAL A 15 7.01 -1.40 -3.82
N TYR A 16 5.73 -1.10 -4.01
CA TYR A 16 5.30 -0.11 -5.01
C TYR A 16 5.86 1.29 -4.71
N LEU A 17 5.75 1.74 -3.46
CA LEU A 17 6.30 3.02 -3.00
C LEU A 17 7.81 3.11 -3.29
N SER A 18 8.58 2.06 -2.99
CA SER A 18 10.04 2.08 -3.20
C SER A 18 10.46 2.15 -4.67
N ARG A 19 9.55 1.83 -5.60
CA ARG A 19 9.83 1.79 -7.04
C ARG A 19 9.18 2.93 -7.82
N ILE A 20 8.29 3.69 -7.19
CA ILE A 20 7.42 4.64 -7.90
C ILE A 20 8.19 5.75 -8.63
N ASP A 21 9.38 6.10 -8.15
CA ASP A 21 10.22 7.16 -8.72
C ASP A 21 11.24 6.66 -9.76
N ILE A 22 11.34 5.35 -9.99
CA ILE A 22 12.30 4.74 -10.93
C ILE A 22 11.64 4.05 -12.12
N VAL A 23 10.31 4.08 -12.21
CA VAL A 23 9.52 3.48 -13.29
C VAL A 23 9.00 4.54 -14.26
N SER A 24 8.46 4.11 -15.40
CA SER A 24 7.81 5.01 -16.35
C SER A 24 6.54 5.66 -15.75
N GLU A 25 6.08 6.78 -16.30
CA GLU A 25 4.86 7.45 -15.84
C GLU A 25 3.60 6.57 -15.96
N ASP A 26 3.52 5.73 -16.99
CA ASP A 26 2.41 4.78 -17.16
C ASP A 26 2.42 3.70 -16.07
N GLU A 27 3.60 3.18 -15.73
CA GLU A 27 3.76 2.21 -14.63
C GLU A 27 3.52 2.85 -13.27
N LYS A 28 3.94 4.10 -13.08
CA LYS A 28 3.67 4.88 -11.87
C LYS A 28 2.18 5.00 -11.62
N LYS A 29 1.39 5.31 -12.66
CA LYS A 29 -0.07 5.33 -12.55
C LYS A 29 -0.63 3.97 -12.14
N ALA A 30 -0.16 2.89 -12.75
CA ALA A 30 -0.58 1.55 -12.36
C ALA A 30 -0.22 1.22 -10.89
N TYR A 31 0.93 1.68 -10.39
CA TYR A 31 1.33 1.48 -9.00
C TYR A 31 0.43 2.25 -8.03
N LEU A 32 0.06 3.48 -8.36
CA LEU A 32 -0.90 4.25 -7.56
C LEU A 32 -2.27 3.57 -7.49
N ASP A 33 -2.75 3.01 -8.60
CA ASP A 33 -4.00 2.24 -8.64
C ASP A 33 -3.89 0.99 -7.73
N GLN A 34 -2.77 0.27 -7.77
CA GLN A 34 -2.53 -0.88 -6.88
C GLN A 34 -2.49 -0.48 -5.40
N ILE A 35 -1.79 0.60 -5.06
CA ILE A 35 -1.72 1.12 -3.69
C ILE A 35 -3.12 1.50 -3.17
N SER A 36 -3.98 2.07 -4.03
CA SER A 36 -5.37 2.38 -3.69
C SER A 36 -6.19 1.12 -3.35
N GLU A 37 -6.08 0.07 -4.15
CA GLU A 37 -6.77 -1.20 -3.89
C GLU A 37 -6.24 -1.89 -2.63
N ILE A 38 -4.93 -1.87 -2.41
CA ILE A 38 -4.33 -2.36 -1.17
C ILE A 38 -4.88 -1.60 0.04
N SER A 39 -4.99 -0.28 -0.05
CA SER A 39 -5.58 0.55 1.03
C SER A 39 -7.00 0.12 1.36
N ARG A 40 -7.85 -0.19 0.36
CA ARG A 40 -9.19 -0.75 0.61
C ARG A 40 -9.14 -2.07 1.38
N VAL A 41 -8.24 -2.98 1.00
CA VAL A 41 -8.08 -4.28 1.68
C VAL A 41 -7.62 -4.08 3.11
N VAL A 42 -6.56 -3.31 3.33
CA VAL A 42 -6.01 -3.03 4.68
C VAL A 42 -7.06 -2.39 5.57
N ASN A 43 -7.82 -1.41 5.07
CA ASN A 43 -8.89 -0.78 5.85
C ASN A 43 -10.02 -1.76 6.22
N LYS A 44 -10.29 -2.78 5.39
CA LYS A 44 -11.34 -3.77 5.63
C LYS A 44 -10.94 -4.85 6.64
N VAL A 45 -9.68 -5.31 6.63
CA VAL A 45 -9.26 -6.51 7.40
C VAL A 45 -8.09 -6.27 8.37
N GLY A 46 -7.50 -5.08 8.35
CA GLY A 46 -6.37 -4.72 9.21
C GLY A 46 -6.79 -4.25 10.62
N SER A 47 -5.90 -4.47 11.58
CA SER A 47 -5.92 -3.77 12.87
C SER A 47 -5.57 -2.29 12.69
N ASP A 48 -5.66 -1.52 13.77
CA ASP A 48 -5.37 -0.09 13.73
C ASP A 48 -3.90 0.19 13.39
N ASP A 49 -2.97 -0.67 13.82
CA ASP A 49 -1.55 -0.57 13.43
C ASP A 49 -1.37 -0.66 11.91
N HIS A 50 -2.07 -1.59 11.24
CA HIS A 50 -2.00 -1.71 9.79
C HIS A 50 -2.60 -0.48 9.10
N LYS A 51 -3.73 0.03 9.58
CA LYS A 51 -4.36 1.24 9.02
C LYS A 51 -3.46 2.47 9.18
N GLN A 52 -2.81 2.61 10.34
CA GLN A 52 -1.84 3.68 10.58
C GLN A 52 -0.61 3.54 9.68
N ALA A 53 -0.10 2.32 9.47
CA ALA A 53 0.98 2.08 8.53
C ALA A 53 0.57 2.47 7.10
N MET A 54 -0.62 2.07 6.65
CA MET A 54 -1.14 2.45 5.33
C MET A 54 -1.29 3.96 5.19
N LYS A 55 -1.77 4.64 6.23
CA LYS A 55 -1.87 6.11 6.26
C LYS A 55 -0.52 6.79 6.00
N LYS A 56 0.54 6.33 6.68
CA LYS A 56 1.91 6.86 6.48
C LYS A 56 2.45 6.61 5.08
N ILE A 57 2.11 5.46 4.48
CA ILE A 57 2.47 5.16 3.09
C ILE A 57 1.79 6.15 2.14
N LEU A 58 0.49 6.40 2.32
CA LEU A 58 -0.25 7.37 1.49
C LEU A 58 0.26 8.80 1.67
N GLU A 59 0.56 9.22 2.91
CA GLU A 59 1.17 10.53 3.20
C GLU A 59 2.56 10.69 2.57
N SER A 60 3.26 9.60 2.28
CA SER A 60 4.57 9.64 1.59
C SER A 60 4.46 9.77 0.07
N LEU A 61 3.24 9.69 -0.48
CA LEU A 61 2.97 9.86 -1.91
C LEU A 61 2.47 11.29 -2.25
N GLU A 62 2.15 12.09 -1.23
CA GLU A 62 1.80 13.51 -1.34
C GLU A 62 3.05 14.39 -1.41
#